data_AF-A0A370TL42-F1
#
_entry.id   AF-A0A370TL42-F1
#
_cell.length_a   1.000
_cell.length_b   1.000
_cell.length_c   1.000
_cell.angle_alpha   90.00
_cell.angle_beta   90.00
_cell.angle_gamma   90.00
#
_symmetry.space_group_name_H-M   'P 1'
#
loop_
_entity.id
_entity.type
_entity.pdbx_description
1 polymer ?
#
loop_
_entity_poly.entity_id
_entity_poly.type
_entity_poly.pdbx_seq_one_letter_code
_entity_poly.pdbx_strand_id
1 'polypeptide(L)'
;MLFYFYTACSILAVFISSSNGLTSRPRQHHHDVVIYGGTSGGFAAAIQLSRLNRSVALVEPSNHIGGIAVDGFGATDLDSQAEYQNSRAVGSLALEFYRRISIRYGNVEAFDAGWATHTKNKLLWRFESHVAESVLQDWLAEEKIDIFRGQYLKQTGTNVKKNKAAIKSIFTEQGDVFSGRIFIDATYEGDLLAAAGVSTTIGRESSATFNETNGGVRVNTTFSQLTVPVDPYVVVGDPSSGLIPTVQDEPLGAPGSGDKNLAAYVFRMCLTNVTSNLVPFTKPANYNATEYLLWSRYVAAGGEILTPELVVPNSKTDTIGSTTLGLGFDLPGRTLAYPEGNWATRQSLIHSLAEWQKGQLYFFANDPSMPNKTREVWSTYGYAKDEFIDNDHFPRKFYVRDGRRMVKNNFVISARTAAHPPVEPAAKDPIAVAFWPTDVHIARRIVKDGSVYDEGSIFKQGPPWQPFGISYQAITPMRQEATNLMSPTVMAVSHLGYGAVRIENTFMNVGQAAAFASSVALDMGIAVQDVPYSKLGPKLIRSGAVVDASTVGLPDNTGL
;
A
#
# COMPACT_ATOMS: atom_id res chain seq x y z
N MET A 1 -79.63 -9.07 -29.84
CA MET A 1 -78.43 -8.74 -29.05
C MET A 1 -77.28 -8.62 -30.04
N LEU A 2 -76.59 -7.48 -30.01
CA LEU A 2 -75.77 -6.97 -31.10
C LEU A 2 -74.37 -7.60 -31.24
N PHE A 3 -73.80 -7.37 -32.43
CA PHE A 3 -72.41 -7.07 -32.78
C PHE A 3 -71.50 -8.15 -33.39
N TYR A 4 -71.26 -7.92 -34.70
CA TYR A 4 -70.02 -8.02 -35.46
C TYR A 4 -68.73 -8.12 -34.63
N PHE A 5 -67.83 -9.02 -35.04
CA PHE A 5 -66.40 -8.88 -34.76
C PHE A 5 -65.62 -8.71 -36.06
N TYR A 6 -64.97 -7.56 -36.14
CA TYR A 6 -64.06 -7.10 -37.19
C TYR A 6 -62.70 -7.79 -37.09
N THR A 7 -62.12 -8.00 -38.26
CA THR A 7 -60.74 -8.38 -38.56
C THR A 7 -59.73 -7.37 -37.98
N ALA A 8 -58.65 -7.86 -37.39
CA ALA A 8 -57.43 -7.08 -37.17
C ALA A 8 -56.19 -7.97 -37.41
N CYS A 9 -55.61 -7.84 -38.61
CA CYS A 9 -54.26 -8.31 -38.91
C CYS A 9 -53.25 -7.35 -38.26
N SER A 10 -52.53 -7.81 -37.24
CA SER A 10 -51.37 -7.09 -36.71
C SER A 10 -50.10 -7.54 -37.44
N ILE A 11 -49.56 -6.66 -38.28
CA ILE A 11 -48.24 -6.81 -38.91
C ILE A 11 -47.19 -6.57 -37.83
N LEU A 12 -46.47 -7.62 -37.45
CA LEU A 12 -45.32 -7.54 -36.54
C LEU A 12 -44.09 -7.08 -37.35
N ALA A 13 -43.80 -5.79 -37.32
CA ALA A 13 -42.56 -5.25 -37.87
C ALA A 13 -41.40 -5.59 -36.92
N VAL A 14 -40.59 -6.58 -37.29
CA VAL A 14 -39.32 -6.90 -36.61
C VAL A 14 -38.31 -5.81 -36.95
N PHE A 15 -38.11 -4.85 -36.04
CA PHE A 15 -36.95 -3.97 -36.08
C PHE A 15 -35.71 -4.77 -35.67
N ILE A 16 -34.98 -5.27 -36.67
CA ILE A 16 -33.60 -5.75 -36.47
C ILE A 16 -32.75 -4.52 -36.18
N SER A 17 -32.60 -4.20 -34.90
CA SER A 17 -31.58 -3.26 -34.44
C SER A 17 -30.24 -3.97 -34.56
N SER A 18 -29.55 -3.73 -35.69
CA SER A 18 -28.14 -4.05 -35.83
C SER A 18 -27.36 -3.23 -34.80
N SER A 19 -27.05 -3.85 -33.66
CA SER A 19 -26.03 -3.36 -32.74
C SER A 19 -24.68 -3.50 -33.43
N ASN A 20 -24.34 -2.51 -34.26
CA ASN A 20 -22.96 -2.25 -34.62
C ASN A 20 -22.25 -1.93 -33.30
N GLY A 21 -21.61 -2.95 -32.72
CA GLY A 21 -20.59 -2.75 -31.71
C GLY A 21 -19.54 -1.84 -32.31
N LEU A 22 -19.60 -0.55 -31.95
CA LEU A 22 -18.51 0.39 -32.16
C LEU A 22 -17.34 -0.14 -31.33
N THR A 23 -16.51 -0.99 -31.94
CA THR A 23 -15.15 -1.19 -31.47
C THR A 23 -14.48 0.17 -31.62
N SER A 24 -14.44 0.94 -30.54
CA SER A 24 -13.71 2.21 -30.49
C SER A 24 -12.29 1.92 -30.96
N ARG A 25 -11.84 2.65 -31.98
CA ARG A 25 -10.45 2.52 -32.45
C ARG A 25 -9.51 2.73 -31.25
N PRO A 26 -8.43 1.92 -31.13
CA PRO A 26 -7.40 2.12 -30.11
C PRO A 26 -6.97 3.58 -30.09
N ARG A 27 -7.18 4.30 -28.99
CA ARG A 27 -6.70 5.68 -28.88
C ARG A 27 -5.21 5.65 -28.60
N GLN A 28 -4.47 6.46 -29.34
CA GLN A 28 -3.03 6.57 -29.23
C GLN A 28 -2.71 7.84 -28.45
N HIS A 29 -2.00 7.69 -27.34
CA HIS A 29 -1.56 8.78 -26.47
C HIS A 29 -0.03 8.87 -26.53
N HIS A 30 0.52 10.08 -26.68
CA HIS A 30 1.96 10.28 -26.80
C HIS A 30 2.43 11.36 -25.82
N HIS A 31 3.36 11.00 -24.95
CA HIS A 31 3.88 11.85 -23.89
C HIS A 31 5.38 11.67 -23.74
N ASP A 32 6.03 12.62 -23.06
CA ASP A 32 7.42 12.48 -22.65
C ASP A 32 7.56 11.37 -21.61
N VAL A 33 6.66 11.38 -20.63
CA VAL A 33 6.65 10.41 -19.54
C VAL A 33 5.26 9.80 -19.39
N VAL A 34 5.21 8.46 -19.34
CA VAL A 34 4.00 7.69 -19.02
C VAL A 34 4.19 7.09 -17.63
N ILE A 35 3.31 7.45 -16.70
CA ILE A 35 3.31 6.94 -15.32
C ILE A 35 2.16 5.94 -15.22
N TYR A 36 2.46 4.71 -14.84
CA TYR A 36 1.46 3.67 -14.60
C TYR A 36 1.29 3.46 -13.09
N GLY A 37 0.10 3.76 -12.58
CA GLY A 37 -0.21 3.78 -11.14
C GLY A 37 -0.20 5.19 -10.55
N GLY A 38 -1.27 5.53 -9.83
CA GLY A 38 -1.53 6.80 -9.16
C GLY A 38 -1.37 6.75 -7.65
N THR A 39 -0.49 5.89 -7.12
CA THR A 39 -0.12 5.89 -5.69
C THR A 39 0.61 7.19 -5.30
N SER A 40 1.01 7.32 -4.03
CA SER A 40 1.86 8.42 -3.55
C SER A 40 3.09 8.70 -4.41
N GLY A 41 3.78 7.67 -4.90
CA GLY A 41 4.92 7.87 -5.81
C GLY A 41 4.50 8.34 -7.20
N GLY A 42 3.34 7.89 -7.68
CA GLY A 42 2.83 8.18 -9.02
C GLY A 42 2.34 9.62 -9.17
N PHE A 43 1.47 10.07 -8.26
CA PHE A 43 0.96 11.44 -8.33
C PHE A 43 2.06 12.47 -8.04
N ALA A 44 2.99 12.19 -7.10
CA ALA A 44 4.10 13.09 -6.82
C ALA A 44 5.03 13.23 -8.03
N ALA A 45 5.30 12.13 -8.74
CA ALA A 45 6.05 12.17 -9.99
C ALA A 45 5.32 12.98 -11.07
N ALA A 46 4.01 12.79 -11.22
CA ALA A 46 3.20 13.49 -12.22
C ALA A 46 3.21 15.00 -12.01
N ILE A 47 2.96 15.45 -10.78
CA ILE A 47 2.98 16.87 -10.37
C ILE A 47 4.37 17.46 -10.63
N GLN A 48 5.43 16.79 -10.19
CA GLN A 48 6.79 17.29 -10.40
C GLN A 48 7.14 17.39 -11.90
N LEU A 49 6.71 16.44 -12.73
CA LEU A 49 6.95 16.47 -14.17
C LEU A 49 6.17 17.58 -14.88
N SER A 50 4.92 17.83 -14.47
CA SER A 50 4.12 18.98 -14.93
C SER A 50 4.86 20.29 -14.65
N ARG A 51 5.37 20.49 -13.41
CA ARG A 51 6.16 21.66 -13.01
C ARG A 51 7.50 21.79 -13.73
N LEU A 52 8.02 20.68 -14.28
CA LEU A 52 9.21 20.65 -15.14
C LEU A 52 8.87 20.85 -16.63
N ASN A 53 7.62 21.20 -16.95
CA ASN A 53 7.09 21.39 -18.32
C ASN A 53 7.29 20.15 -19.21
N ARG A 54 7.13 18.94 -18.65
CA ARG A 54 7.07 17.70 -19.43
C ARG A 54 5.62 17.37 -19.74
N SER A 55 5.37 16.77 -20.91
CA SER A 55 4.07 16.15 -21.18
C SER A 55 3.96 14.83 -20.42
N VAL A 56 2.88 14.64 -19.69
CA VAL A 56 2.70 13.51 -18.76
C VAL A 56 1.36 12.83 -18.99
N ALA A 57 1.37 11.51 -19.12
CA ALA A 57 0.19 10.68 -18.92
C ALA A 57 0.27 10.00 -17.55
N LEU A 58 -0.70 10.26 -16.68
CA LEU A 58 -0.91 9.50 -15.45
C LEU A 58 -2.01 8.48 -15.70
N VAL A 59 -1.61 7.20 -15.81
CA VAL A 59 -2.47 6.07 -16.15
C VAL A 59 -2.74 5.26 -14.89
N GLU A 60 -3.94 5.42 -14.31
CA GLU A 60 -4.36 4.76 -13.07
C GLU A 60 -5.33 3.59 -13.37
N PRO A 61 -5.05 2.37 -12.88
CA PRO A 61 -5.93 1.22 -13.11
C PRO A 61 -7.31 1.38 -12.49
N SER A 62 -7.41 2.02 -11.33
CA SER A 62 -8.68 2.27 -10.65
C SER A 62 -9.30 3.63 -11.00
N ASN A 63 -10.37 4.00 -10.30
CA ASN A 63 -10.99 5.32 -10.43
C ASN A 63 -10.40 6.36 -9.45
N HIS A 64 -9.56 5.93 -8.51
CA HIS A 64 -9.08 6.77 -7.41
C HIS A 64 -7.55 6.86 -7.44
N ILE A 65 -7.06 8.08 -7.50
CA ILE A 65 -5.63 8.41 -7.41
C ILE A 65 -5.35 8.75 -5.96
N GLY A 66 -4.23 8.28 -5.43
CA GLY A 66 -3.78 8.50 -4.06
C GLY A 66 -3.27 7.23 -3.38
N GLY A 67 -3.62 6.05 -3.89
CA GLY A 67 -3.25 4.78 -3.25
C GLY A 67 -3.83 4.70 -1.83
N ILE A 68 -3.06 4.16 -0.87
CA ILE A 68 -3.58 3.99 0.49
C ILE A 68 -3.84 5.32 1.22
N ALA A 69 -3.19 6.41 0.79
CA ALA A 69 -3.42 7.75 1.35
C ALA A 69 -4.88 8.23 1.20
N VAL A 70 -5.66 7.67 0.27
CA VAL A 70 -7.09 7.97 0.08
C VAL A 70 -7.99 6.77 0.37
N ASP A 71 -7.41 5.68 0.90
CA ASP A 71 -8.08 4.40 1.19
C ASP A 71 -7.80 3.94 2.65
N GLY A 72 -7.95 4.85 3.61
CA GLY A 72 -7.99 4.53 5.04
C GLY A 72 -6.72 4.83 5.85
N PHE A 73 -5.63 5.33 5.24
CA PHE A 73 -4.38 5.69 5.93
C PHE A 73 -4.43 7.07 6.60
N GLY A 74 -5.36 7.26 7.55
CA GLY A 74 -5.57 8.57 8.19
C GLY A 74 -4.65 8.86 9.37
N ALA A 75 -4.20 7.82 10.08
CA ALA A 75 -3.20 7.89 11.15
C ALA A 75 -1.84 7.53 10.56
N THR A 76 -1.19 8.54 9.98
CA THR A 76 0.12 8.37 9.36
C THR A 76 1.20 8.00 10.36
N ASP A 77 2.28 7.40 9.84
CA ASP A 77 3.44 6.97 10.60
C ASP A 77 4.31 8.13 11.12
N LEU A 78 3.97 9.38 10.75
CA LEU A 78 4.76 10.56 11.10
C LEU A 78 4.57 10.97 12.57
N ASP A 79 5.69 11.09 13.28
CA ASP A 79 5.81 11.47 14.69
C ASP A 79 4.95 10.63 15.66
N SER A 80 4.54 9.44 15.22
CA SER A 80 3.69 8.52 15.98
C SER A 80 4.46 7.68 17.02
N GLN A 81 5.80 7.67 16.96
CA GLN A 81 6.66 6.90 17.88
C GLN A 81 7.39 7.83 18.85
N ALA A 82 7.57 7.42 20.11
CA ALA A 82 8.17 8.26 21.15
C ALA A 82 9.67 8.51 20.94
N GLU A 83 10.37 7.56 20.34
CA GLU A 83 11.82 7.43 20.31
C GLU A 83 12.48 8.24 19.17
N TYR A 84 11.71 8.67 18.16
CA TYR A 84 12.25 9.41 17.01
C TYR A 84 11.24 10.39 16.41
N GLN A 85 11.72 11.32 15.58
CA GLN A 85 10.92 12.32 14.88
C GLN A 85 11.15 12.19 13.36
N ASN A 86 10.40 11.29 12.73
CA ASN A 86 10.54 11.00 11.30
C ASN A 86 9.91 12.07 10.39
N SER A 87 9.15 13.04 10.92
CA SER A 87 8.72 14.20 10.14
C SER A 87 9.87 15.00 9.54
N ARG A 88 11.08 14.90 10.12
CA ARG A 88 12.30 15.52 9.57
C ARG A 88 12.73 14.98 8.21
N ALA A 89 12.26 13.79 7.82
CA ALA A 89 12.52 13.19 6.51
C ALA A 89 11.45 13.55 5.46
N VAL A 90 10.42 14.33 5.81
CA VAL A 90 9.38 14.77 4.87
C VAL A 90 10.01 15.80 3.91
N GLY A 91 10.02 15.47 2.62
CA GLY A 91 10.55 16.33 1.56
C GLY A 91 9.48 17.23 0.94
N SER A 92 9.86 18.04 -0.04
CA SER A 92 9.04 19.16 -0.53
C SER A 92 7.60 18.82 -0.97
N LEU A 93 7.38 17.83 -1.85
CA LEU A 93 6.01 17.52 -2.30
C LEU A 93 5.20 16.80 -1.21
N ALA A 94 5.84 15.95 -0.41
CA ALA A 94 5.18 15.35 0.73
C ALA A 94 4.74 16.43 1.74
N LEU A 95 5.60 17.41 2.02
CA LEU A 95 5.27 18.56 2.88
C LEU A 95 4.12 19.39 2.30
N GLU A 96 4.14 19.66 0.98
CA GLU A 96 3.05 20.40 0.32
C GLU A 96 1.72 19.65 0.42
N PHE A 97 1.69 18.32 0.31
CA PHE A 97 0.50 17.50 0.50
C PHE A 97 -0.11 17.71 1.89
N TYR A 98 0.68 17.53 2.95
CA TYR A 98 0.21 17.74 4.33
C TYR A 98 -0.20 19.19 4.60
N ARG A 99 0.55 20.15 4.05
CA ARG A 99 0.20 21.57 4.17
C ARG A 99 -1.12 21.89 3.46
N ARG A 100 -1.39 21.35 2.28
CA ARG A 100 -2.67 21.53 1.56
C ARG A 100 -3.84 20.92 2.34
N ILE A 101 -3.64 19.77 2.96
CA ILE A 101 -4.61 19.18 3.88
C ILE A 101 -4.86 20.10 5.08
N SER A 102 -3.81 20.67 5.66
CA SER A 102 -3.95 21.63 6.77
C SER A 102 -4.75 22.88 6.38
N ILE A 103 -4.61 23.35 5.14
CA ILE A 103 -5.43 24.44 4.60
C ILE A 103 -6.91 24.03 4.56
N ARG A 104 -7.22 22.80 4.14
CA ARG A 104 -8.60 22.31 4.09
C ARG A 104 -9.25 22.25 5.48
N TYR A 105 -8.46 21.93 6.50
CA TYR A 105 -8.88 21.96 7.90
C TYR A 105 -8.89 23.35 8.53
N GLY A 106 -8.40 24.38 7.82
CA GLY A 106 -8.27 25.74 8.36
C GLY A 106 -7.21 25.87 9.46
N ASN A 107 -6.22 24.96 9.53
CA ASN A 107 -5.20 24.92 10.58
C ASN A 107 -3.76 25.12 10.04
N VAL A 108 -3.62 25.73 8.86
CA VAL A 108 -2.32 25.95 8.19
C VAL A 108 -1.34 26.77 9.02
N GLU A 109 -1.80 27.77 9.80
CA GLU A 109 -0.91 28.56 10.66
C GLU A 109 -0.25 27.70 11.74
N ALA A 110 -1.01 26.80 12.36
CA ALA A 110 -0.50 25.85 13.35
C ALA A 110 0.43 24.82 12.71
N PHE A 111 0.11 24.36 11.50
CA PHE A 111 0.98 23.48 10.72
C PHE A 111 2.32 24.14 10.39
N ASP A 112 2.29 25.35 9.83
CA ASP A 112 3.48 26.10 9.45
C ASP A 112 4.36 26.44 10.66
N ALA A 113 3.75 26.83 11.80
CA ALA A 113 4.47 27.06 13.05
C ALA A 113 5.10 25.76 13.59
N GLY A 114 4.37 24.65 13.58
CA GLY A 114 4.85 23.34 14.01
C GLY A 114 6.01 22.85 13.13
N TRP A 115 5.90 23.01 11.81
CA TRP A 115 6.97 22.68 10.87
C TRP A 115 8.21 23.55 11.08
N ALA A 116 8.06 24.87 11.16
CA ALA A 116 9.17 25.82 11.31
C ALA A 116 9.97 25.63 12.60
N THR A 117 9.32 25.14 13.66
CA THR A 117 9.93 24.88 14.97
C THR A 117 10.36 23.42 15.15
N HIS A 118 10.18 22.58 14.12
CA HIS A 118 10.36 21.12 14.20
C HIS A 118 9.63 20.51 15.41
N THR A 119 8.41 20.96 15.68
CA THR A 119 7.56 20.42 16.73
C THR A 119 7.16 18.99 16.38
N LYS A 120 7.52 18.04 17.25
CA LYS A 120 7.07 16.65 17.13
C LYS A 120 5.60 16.54 17.52
N ASN A 121 4.71 16.50 16.53
CA ASN A 121 3.28 16.42 16.78
C ASN A 121 2.59 15.61 15.67
N LYS A 122 2.21 14.37 16.01
CA LYS A 122 1.50 13.46 15.10
C LYS A 122 0.20 14.05 14.53
N LEU A 123 -0.50 14.93 15.27
CA LEU A 123 -1.76 15.51 14.82
C LEU A 123 -1.62 16.40 13.59
N LEU A 124 -0.43 16.95 13.32
CA LEU A 124 -0.16 17.74 12.12
C LEU A 124 -0.20 16.90 10.83
N TRP A 125 -0.07 15.58 10.97
CA TRP A 125 0.14 14.65 9.87
C TRP A 125 -1.03 13.69 9.66
N ARG A 126 -2.13 13.88 10.40
CA ARG A 126 -3.31 13.00 10.34
C ARG A 126 -4.45 13.66 9.60
N PHE A 127 -5.21 12.85 8.88
CA PHE A 127 -6.24 13.35 7.96
C PHE A 127 -7.29 12.29 7.65
N GLU A 128 -8.43 12.75 7.18
CA GLU A 128 -9.51 11.92 6.65
C GLU A 128 -9.26 11.56 5.18
N SER A 129 -9.65 10.35 4.77
CA SER A 129 -9.37 9.86 3.40
C SER A 129 -10.07 10.69 2.33
N HIS A 130 -11.34 11.05 2.55
CA HIS A 130 -12.07 11.94 1.63
C HIS A 130 -11.45 13.35 1.51
N VAL A 131 -10.82 13.86 2.59
CA VAL A 131 -10.11 15.14 2.57
C VAL A 131 -8.84 15.04 1.74
N ALA A 132 -8.03 14.00 1.97
CA ALA A 132 -6.85 13.72 1.17
C ALA A 132 -7.19 13.55 -0.32
N GLU A 133 -8.26 12.81 -0.62
CA GLU A 133 -8.74 12.58 -1.98
C GLU A 133 -9.13 13.90 -2.65
N SER A 134 -9.92 14.73 -1.98
CA SER A 134 -10.35 16.02 -2.53
C SER A 134 -9.17 16.99 -2.72
N VAL A 135 -8.25 17.06 -1.77
CA VAL A 135 -7.02 17.88 -1.91
C VAL A 135 -6.19 17.43 -3.10
N LEU A 136 -6.05 16.12 -3.28
CA LEU A 136 -5.28 15.57 -4.40
C LEU A 136 -5.99 15.82 -5.75
N GLN A 137 -7.31 15.72 -5.80
CA GLN A 137 -8.08 16.06 -7.01
C GLN A 137 -7.90 17.52 -7.41
N ASP A 138 -8.01 18.45 -6.46
CA ASP A 138 -7.77 19.88 -6.71
C ASP A 138 -6.32 20.12 -7.16
N TRP A 139 -5.35 19.52 -6.46
CA TRP A 139 -3.94 19.69 -6.77
C TRP A 139 -3.57 19.15 -8.16
N LEU A 140 -4.11 18.02 -8.57
CA LEU A 140 -3.92 17.48 -9.91
C LEU A 140 -4.58 18.35 -10.99
N ALA A 141 -5.72 19.00 -10.68
CA ALA A 141 -6.40 19.91 -11.61
C ALA A 141 -5.65 21.24 -11.83
N GLU A 142 -4.81 21.65 -10.88
CA GLU A 142 -3.90 22.80 -11.04
C GLU A 142 -2.75 22.53 -12.03
N GLU A 143 -2.46 21.25 -12.30
CA GLU A 143 -1.29 20.80 -13.04
C GLU A 143 -1.62 20.39 -14.49
N LYS A 144 -0.63 20.48 -15.40
CA LYS A 144 -0.79 20.11 -16.82
C LYS A 144 -0.52 18.62 -17.02
N ILE A 145 -1.42 17.78 -16.51
CA ILE A 145 -1.30 16.32 -16.53
C ILE A 145 -2.51 15.73 -17.26
N ASP A 146 -2.27 14.85 -18.23
CA ASP A 146 -3.33 14.07 -18.84
C ASP A 146 -3.60 12.82 -17.97
N ILE A 147 -4.78 12.78 -17.35
CA ILE A 147 -5.15 11.75 -16.37
C ILE A 147 -6.10 10.73 -17.00
N PHE A 148 -5.74 9.46 -16.92
CA PHE A 148 -6.50 8.34 -17.45
C PHE A 148 -6.81 7.34 -16.34
N ARG A 149 -8.07 7.31 -15.89
CA ARG A 149 -8.57 6.38 -14.86
C ARG A 149 -9.19 5.14 -15.49
N GLY A 150 -9.28 4.05 -14.72
CA GLY A 150 -9.89 2.80 -15.17
C GLY A 150 -9.06 2.10 -16.25
N GLN A 151 -7.75 2.36 -16.31
CA GLN A 151 -6.85 1.89 -17.36
C GLN A 151 -6.00 0.70 -16.88
N TYR A 152 -6.52 -0.50 -17.06
CA TYR A 152 -5.87 -1.73 -16.64
C TYR A 152 -4.83 -2.16 -17.68
N LEU A 153 -3.59 -2.45 -17.26
CA LEU A 153 -2.56 -2.95 -18.16
C LEU A 153 -3.02 -4.30 -18.72
N LYS A 154 -2.85 -4.48 -20.02
CA LYS A 154 -3.30 -5.70 -20.67
C LYS A 154 -2.60 -6.94 -20.10
N GLN A 155 -3.34 -8.02 -19.86
CA GLN A 155 -2.80 -9.24 -19.26
C GLN A 155 -2.55 -10.36 -20.27
N THR A 156 -3.15 -10.25 -21.46
CA THR A 156 -3.01 -11.24 -22.54
C THR A 156 -2.52 -10.59 -23.83
N GLY A 157 -1.71 -11.33 -24.60
CA GLY A 157 -1.07 -10.80 -25.81
C GLY A 157 -0.04 -9.71 -25.51
N THR A 158 0.08 -8.72 -26.39
CA THR A 158 1.07 -7.63 -26.23
C THR A 158 0.58 -6.59 -25.22
N ASN A 159 1.24 -6.51 -24.08
CA ASN A 159 0.99 -5.52 -23.02
C ASN A 159 2.05 -4.41 -22.97
N VAL A 160 3.27 -4.72 -23.38
CA VAL A 160 4.38 -3.78 -23.53
C VAL A 160 5.05 -4.05 -24.88
N LYS A 161 5.29 -2.98 -25.65
CA LYS A 161 6.11 -3.05 -26.87
C LYS A 161 7.46 -2.41 -26.61
N LYS A 162 8.53 -3.16 -26.87
CA LYS A 162 9.91 -2.71 -26.70
C LYS A 162 10.65 -2.65 -28.03
N ASN A 163 11.66 -1.79 -28.09
CA ASN A 163 12.73 -1.86 -29.06
C ASN A 163 14.03 -2.07 -28.29
N LYS A 164 14.61 -3.28 -28.38
CA LYS A 164 15.66 -3.76 -27.46
C LYS A 164 15.18 -3.60 -26.00
N ALA A 165 15.97 -2.98 -25.14
CA ALA A 165 15.59 -2.72 -23.75
C ALA A 165 14.66 -1.50 -23.57
N ALA A 166 14.48 -0.65 -24.58
CA ALA A 166 13.66 0.55 -24.43
C ALA A 166 12.17 0.24 -24.65
N ILE A 167 11.33 0.57 -23.66
CA ILE A 167 9.88 0.54 -23.79
C ILE A 167 9.46 1.65 -24.76
N LYS A 168 8.54 1.32 -25.67
CA LYS A 168 7.95 2.26 -26.63
C LYS A 168 6.51 2.57 -26.33
N SER A 169 5.73 1.56 -25.95
CA SER A 169 4.34 1.74 -25.57
C SER A 169 3.86 0.67 -24.60
N ILE A 170 2.84 1.02 -23.82
CA ILE A 170 2.03 0.10 -23.01
C ILE A 170 0.61 0.05 -23.56
N PHE A 171 -0.06 -1.09 -23.37
CA PHE A 171 -1.41 -1.35 -23.90
C PHE A 171 -2.35 -1.68 -22.76
N THR A 172 -3.55 -1.11 -22.78
CA THR A 172 -4.55 -1.35 -21.74
C THR A 172 -5.66 -2.30 -22.21
N GLU A 173 -6.38 -2.88 -21.27
CA GLU A 173 -7.57 -3.71 -21.55
C GLU A 173 -8.68 -2.90 -22.23
N GLN A 174 -8.72 -1.59 -21.98
CA GLN A 174 -9.63 -0.63 -22.60
C GLN A 174 -9.30 -0.36 -24.08
N GLY A 175 -8.17 -0.89 -24.58
CA GLY A 175 -7.72 -0.76 -25.96
C GLY A 175 -6.89 0.49 -26.23
N ASP A 176 -6.63 1.33 -25.23
CA ASP A 176 -5.80 2.51 -25.37
C ASP A 176 -4.31 2.12 -25.38
N VAL A 177 -3.50 2.93 -26.07
CA VAL A 177 -2.06 2.72 -26.23
C VAL A 177 -1.33 3.98 -25.81
N PHE A 178 -0.45 3.84 -24.82
CA PHE A 178 0.33 4.96 -24.28
C PHE A 178 1.78 4.82 -24.69
N SER A 179 2.25 5.75 -25.51
CA SER A 179 3.64 5.81 -25.98
C SER A 179 4.41 6.88 -25.22
N GLY A 180 5.63 6.54 -24.78
CA GLY A 180 6.44 7.36 -23.91
C GLY A 180 7.92 7.33 -24.26
N ARG A 181 8.66 8.38 -23.87
CA ARG A 181 10.13 8.37 -23.91
C ARG A 181 10.69 7.76 -22.63
N ILE A 182 10.04 8.03 -21.49
CA ILE A 182 10.31 7.41 -20.18
C ILE A 182 9.00 6.84 -19.61
N PHE A 183 9.13 5.77 -18.84
CA PHE A 183 8.05 5.12 -18.12
C PHE A 183 8.37 5.10 -16.62
N ILE A 184 7.34 5.25 -15.80
CA ILE A 184 7.42 5.08 -14.34
C ILE A 184 6.35 4.08 -13.93
N ASP A 185 6.74 2.99 -13.27
CA ASP A 185 5.80 2.09 -12.60
C ASP A 185 5.65 2.54 -11.15
N ALA A 186 4.51 3.12 -10.83
CA ALA A 186 4.16 3.56 -9.48
C ALA A 186 2.99 2.74 -8.90
N THR A 187 2.75 1.52 -9.38
CA THR A 187 1.87 0.56 -8.71
C THR A 187 2.55 -0.01 -7.47
N TYR A 188 1.80 -0.47 -6.46
CA TYR A 188 2.41 -1.16 -5.31
C TYR A 188 2.92 -2.57 -5.71
N GLU A 189 2.35 -3.13 -6.77
CA GLU A 189 2.55 -4.50 -7.21
C GLU A 189 3.66 -4.68 -8.27
N GLY A 190 4.10 -3.59 -8.89
CA GLY A 190 5.16 -3.61 -9.92
C GLY A 190 4.68 -4.19 -11.25
N ASP A 191 3.45 -3.87 -11.65
CA ASP A 191 2.80 -4.46 -12.81
C ASP A 191 3.49 -4.14 -14.14
N LEU A 192 3.89 -2.88 -14.33
CA LEU A 192 4.59 -2.47 -15.53
C LEU A 192 6.04 -2.96 -15.53
N LEU A 193 6.71 -3.01 -14.38
CA LEU A 193 8.02 -3.64 -14.24
C LEU A 193 7.98 -5.10 -14.70
N ALA A 194 7.06 -5.89 -14.14
CA ALA A 194 6.89 -7.29 -14.50
C ALA A 194 6.54 -7.44 -15.99
N ALA A 195 5.59 -6.66 -16.50
CA ALA A 195 5.19 -6.71 -17.90
C ALA A 195 6.30 -6.28 -18.88
N ALA A 196 7.20 -5.40 -18.45
CA ALA A 196 8.37 -4.99 -19.24
C ALA A 196 9.51 -6.02 -19.23
N GLY A 197 9.36 -7.11 -18.47
CA GLY A 197 10.38 -8.16 -18.31
C GLY A 197 11.53 -7.76 -17.38
N VAL A 198 11.29 -6.85 -16.43
CA VAL A 198 12.25 -6.58 -15.35
C VAL A 198 12.21 -7.71 -14.33
N SER A 199 13.38 -8.21 -13.92
CA SER A 199 13.47 -9.26 -12.92
C SER A 199 12.95 -8.77 -11.57
N THR A 200 12.05 -9.56 -10.98
CA THR A 200 11.48 -9.28 -9.66
C THR A 200 11.51 -10.54 -8.79
N THR A 201 11.43 -10.35 -7.49
CA THR A 201 11.27 -11.41 -6.48
C THR A 201 10.06 -11.12 -5.59
N ILE A 202 9.58 -12.16 -4.91
CA ILE A 202 8.45 -12.13 -3.99
C ILE A 202 8.65 -13.20 -2.91
N GLY A 203 8.10 -12.93 -1.73
CA GLY A 203 8.19 -13.78 -0.55
C GLY A 203 9.21 -13.23 0.44
N ARG A 204 9.75 -14.09 1.30
CA ARG A 204 10.83 -13.74 2.22
C ARG A 204 12.12 -14.36 1.74
N GLU A 205 13.16 -13.55 1.60
CA GLU A 205 14.51 -14.07 1.39
C GLU A 205 15.01 -14.81 2.64
N SER A 206 15.93 -15.76 2.44
CA SER A 206 16.61 -16.39 3.57
C SER A 206 17.53 -15.40 4.27
N SER A 207 17.81 -15.62 5.56
CA SER A 207 18.78 -14.81 6.30
C SER A 207 20.15 -14.79 5.63
N ALA A 208 20.53 -15.88 4.94
CA ALA A 208 21.78 -16.00 4.21
C ALA A 208 21.83 -15.18 2.91
N THR A 209 20.69 -14.91 2.26
CA THR A 209 20.64 -14.27 0.93
C THR A 209 21.29 -12.89 0.94
N PHE A 210 21.01 -12.09 1.96
CA PHE A 210 21.57 -10.73 2.13
C PHE A 210 22.27 -10.53 3.48
N ASN A 211 22.58 -11.63 4.18
CA ASN A 211 23.18 -11.61 5.52
C ASN A 211 22.36 -10.79 6.54
N GLU A 212 21.05 -10.99 6.52
CA GLU A 212 20.08 -10.32 7.40
C GLU A 212 19.70 -11.28 8.54
N THR A 213 20.19 -11.02 9.76
CA THR A 213 20.01 -11.90 10.93
C THR A 213 18.54 -12.20 11.26
N ASN A 214 17.64 -11.26 10.96
CA ASN A 214 16.21 -11.40 11.19
C ASN A 214 15.43 -11.96 9.98
N GLY A 215 16.11 -12.28 8.87
CA GLY A 215 15.49 -12.70 7.61
C GLY A 215 14.93 -14.11 7.64
N GLY A 216 14.00 -14.40 6.74
CA GLY A 216 13.35 -15.71 6.60
C GLY A 216 12.36 -16.05 7.72
N VAL A 217 12.12 -17.36 7.87
CA VAL A 217 11.23 -17.95 8.88
C VAL A 217 11.71 -17.65 10.29
N ARG A 218 10.80 -17.19 11.15
CA ARG A 218 11.07 -16.82 12.55
C ARG A 218 10.49 -17.81 13.54
N VAL A 219 11.36 -18.49 14.27
CA VAL A 219 10.93 -19.41 15.35
C VAL A 219 10.49 -18.66 16.61
N ASN A 220 10.97 -17.43 16.81
CA ASN A 220 10.59 -16.56 17.93
C ASN A 220 10.12 -15.19 17.43
N THR A 221 8.80 -15.02 17.39
CA THR A 221 8.08 -13.78 17.07
C THR A 221 7.39 -13.32 18.34
N THR A 222 7.86 -12.19 18.87
CA THR A 222 7.36 -11.62 20.13
C THR A 222 6.48 -10.39 19.91
N PHE A 223 6.56 -9.73 18.74
CA PHE A 223 5.70 -8.58 18.44
C PHE A 223 4.33 -9.06 18.00
N SER A 224 3.27 -8.43 18.51
CA SER A 224 1.88 -8.70 18.13
C SER A 224 1.49 -10.18 18.29
N GLN A 225 2.08 -10.87 19.27
CA GLN A 225 1.75 -12.27 19.57
C GLN A 225 0.49 -12.35 20.45
N LEU A 226 -0.24 -13.47 20.37
CA LEU A 226 -1.32 -13.78 21.29
C LEU A 226 -0.77 -13.85 22.73
N THR A 227 -1.47 -13.22 23.68
CA THR A 227 -1.02 -13.14 25.08
C THR A 227 -1.47 -14.33 25.94
N VAL A 228 -2.36 -15.17 25.41
CA VAL A 228 -2.85 -16.40 26.03
C VAL A 228 -2.88 -17.52 24.98
N PRO A 229 -2.65 -18.79 25.36
CA PRO A 229 -2.71 -19.91 24.44
C PRO A 229 -4.13 -20.12 23.93
N VAL A 230 -4.27 -20.45 22.64
CA VAL A 230 -5.55 -20.74 22.00
C VAL A 230 -5.46 -22.08 21.26
N ASP A 231 -6.47 -22.93 21.47
CA ASP A 231 -6.60 -24.19 20.77
C ASP A 231 -6.86 -23.96 19.26
N PRO A 232 -6.07 -24.57 18.37
CA PRO A 232 -6.15 -24.31 16.93
C PRO A 232 -7.15 -25.23 16.20
N TYR A 233 -7.78 -26.18 16.87
CA TYR A 233 -8.54 -27.27 16.25
C TYR A 233 -10.05 -27.01 16.24
N VAL A 234 -10.77 -27.56 15.27
CA VAL A 234 -12.24 -27.39 15.16
C VAL A 234 -12.93 -27.90 16.42
N VAL A 235 -12.55 -29.09 16.89
CA VAL A 235 -12.91 -29.65 18.20
C VAL A 235 -11.74 -29.44 19.15
N VAL A 236 -11.99 -28.73 20.26
CA VAL A 236 -10.95 -28.39 21.25
C VAL A 236 -10.24 -29.66 21.74
N GLY A 237 -8.91 -29.65 21.68
CA GLY A 237 -8.04 -30.74 22.11
C GLY A 237 -7.92 -31.92 21.15
N ASP A 238 -8.60 -31.88 19.98
CA ASP A 238 -8.58 -32.97 19.01
C ASP A 238 -7.94 -32.57 17.68
N PRO A 239 -6.65 -32.89 17.47
CA PRO A 239 -5.96 -32.62 16.21
C PRO A 239 -6.57 -33.27 14.97
N SER A 240 -7.33 -34.35 15.14
CA SER A 240 -7.97 -35.05 14.01
C SER A 240 -9.19 -34.31 13.44
N SER A 241 -9.70 -33.31 14.17
CA SER A 241 -10.85 -32.50 13.76
C SER A 241 -10.53 -31.44 12.70
N GLY A 242 -9.26 -31.24 12.36
CA GLY A 242 -8.79 -30.18 11.46
C GLY A 242 -8.61 -28.83 12.17
N LEU A 243 -8.05 -27.85 11.46
CA LEU A 243 -7.75 -26.53 12.00
C LEU A 243 -8.92 -25.55 11.85
N ILE A 244 -9.02 -24.57 12.75
CA ILE A 244 -9.96 -23.44 12.60
C ILE A 244 -9.59 -22.57 11.40
N PRO A 245 -10.54 -21.86 10.76
CA PRO A 245 -10.36 -21.30 9.41
C PRO A 245 -9.17 -20.35 9.22
N THR A 246 -8.76 -19.63 10.26
CA THR A 246 -7.68 -18.62 10.21
C THR A 246 -6.30 -19.16 10.59
N VAL A 247 -6.18 -20.47 10.83
CA VAL A 247 -4.91 -21.15 11.10
C VAL A 247 -4.52 -21.97 9.88
N GLN A 248 -3.31 -21.75 9.37
CA GLN A 248 -2.73 -22.44 8.22
C GLN A 248 -2.14 -23.79 8.64
N ASP A 249 -2.44 -24.83 7.87
CA ASP A 249 -1.85 -26.16 8.02
C ASP A 249 -0.48 -26.23 7.35
N GLU A 250 0.48 -25.53 7.96
CA GLU A 250 1.85 -25.47 7.48
C GLU A 250 2.83 -25.68 8.64
N PRO A 251 3.94 -26.42 8.41
CA PRO A 251 5.00 -26.49 9.40
C PRO A 251 5.70 -25.12 9.53
N LEU A 252 6.22 -24.85 10.73
CA LEU A 252 6.99 -23.62 10.99
C LEU A 252 8.15 -23.45 10.01
N GLY A 253 8.87 -24.52 9.67
CA GLY A 253 10.06 -24.48 8.82
C GLY A 253 11.35 -24.24 9.59
N ALA A 254 12.48 -24.19 8.89
CA ALA A 254 13.78 -23.99 9.50
C ALA A 254 14.02 -22.50 9.80
N PRO A 255 14.49 -22.11 11.00
CA PRO A 255 14.81 -20.71 11.29
C PRO A 255 15.76 -20.12 10.24
N GLY A 256 15.41 -18.95 9.72
CA GLY A 256 16.20 -18.24 8.70
C GLY A 256 16.00 -18.71 7.26
N SER A 257 15.23 -19.79 6.99
CA SER A 257 14.93 -20.19 5.62
C SER A 257 13.99 -19.20 4.93
N GLY A 258 14.20 -18.95 3.64
CA GLY A 258 13.28 -18.15 2.84
C GLY A 258 12.02 -18.94 2.46
N ASP A 259 10.94 -18.23 2.11
CA ASP A 259 9.67 -18.82 1.68
C ASP A 259 8.84 -17.86 0.81
N LYS A 260 7.59 -18.24 0.52
CA LYS A 260 6.65 -17.45 -0.29
C LYS A 260 5.62 -16.67 0.55
N ASN A 261 5.80 -16.63 1.87
CA ASN A 261 4.90 -15.87 2.72
C ASN A 261 5.22 -14.38 2.65
N LEU A 262 4.24 -13.55 2.96
CA LEU A 262 4.33 -12.10 2.92
C LEU A 262 3.56 -11.52 4.10
N ALA A 263 3.90 -10.29 4.48
CA ALA A 263 3.12 -9.51 5.43
C ALA A 263 1.64 -9.48 5.00
N ALA A 264 0.74 -9.76 5.95
CA ALA A 264 -0.69 -9.72 5.72
C ALA A 264 -1.16 -8.35 5.20
N TYR A 265 -2.20 -8.37 4.36
CA TYR A 265 -2.87 -7.16 3.92
C TYR A 265 -4.14 -6.94 4.71
N VAL A 266 -4.56 -5.69 4.80
CA VAL A 266 -5.72 -5.27 5.59
C VAL A 266 -6.35 -4.01 5.04
N PHE A 267 -7.67 -3.88 5.14
CA PHE A 267 -8.31 -2.58 4.94
C PHE A 267 -8.11 -1.74 6.21
N ARG A 268 -7.63 -0.51 6.06
CA ARG A 268 -7.54 0.41 7.19
C ARG A 268 -8.89 1.10 7.35
N MET A 269 -9.58 0.88 8.48
CA MET A 269 -10.97 1.34 8.60
C MET A 269 -11.06 2.73 9.24
N CYS A 270 -11.76 3.62 8.55
CA CYS A 270 -12.20 4.92 9.05
C CYS A 270 -13.60 4.80 9.70
N LEU A 271 -13.64 4.23 10.90
CA LEU A 271 -14.88 4.07 11.69
C LEU A 271 -15.15 5.31 12.53
N THR A 272 -16.41 5.54 12.91
CA THR A 272 -16.81 6.64 13.79
C THR A 272 -17.84 6.20 14.82
N ASN A 273 -17.89 6.91 15.95
CA ASN A 273 -18.95 6.82 16.95
C ASN A 273 -19.85 8.07 16.99
N VAL A 274 -19.71 8.97 16.01
CA VAL A 274 -20.53 10.18 15.90
C VAL A 274 -21.88 9.81 15.28
N THR A 275 -22.95 9.82 16.08
CA THR A 275 -24.29 9.35 15.67
C THR A 275 -24.80 9.93 14.36
N SER A 276 -24.55 11.21 14.06
CA SER A 276 -24.97 11.86 12.82
C SER A 276 -24.15 11.44 11.58
N ASN A 277 -22.96 10.90 11.78
CA ASN A 277 -22.04 10.43 10.74
C ASN A 277 -21.88 8.90 10.73
N LEU A 278 -22.68 8.17 11.52
CA LEU A 278 -22.53 6.74 11.71
C LEU A 278 -23.46 5.96 10.78
N VAL A 279 -22.88 5.01 10.03
CA VAL A 279 -23.60 3.95 9.32
C VAL A 279 -23.34 2.63 10.06
N PRO A 280 -24.36 1.97 10.64
CA PRO A 280 -24.16 0.76 11.43
C PRO A 280 -23.53 -0.38 10.62
N PHE A 281 -22.77 -1.26 11.30
CA PHE A 281 -22.30 -2.50 10.69
C PHE A 281 -23.49 -3.38 10.30
N THR A 282 -23.59 -3.70 9.01
CA THR A 282 -24.58 -4.64 8.50
C THR A 282 -24.02 -6.06 8.53
N LYS A 283 -24.89 -7.04 8.77
CA LYS A 283 -24.51 -8.46 8.69
C LYS A 283 -24.22 -8.80 7.21
N PRO A 284 -22.99 -9.22 6.84
CA PRO A 284 -22.71 -9.63 5.47
C PRO A 284 -23.57 -10.82 5.05
N ALA A 285 -23.89 -10.91 3.75
CA ALA A 285 -24.74 -11.97 3.22
C ALA A 285 -24.12 -13.37 3.40
N ASN A 286 -22.79 -13.46 3.31
CA ASN A 286 -22.00 -14.67 3.51
C ASN A 286 -21.45 -14.81 4.94
N TYR A 287 -21.98 -14.05 5.90
CA TYR A 287 -21.48 -14.06 7.28
C TYR A 287 -21.53 -15.46 7.89
N ASN A 288 -20.39 -15.91 8.39
CA ASN A 288 -20.25 -17.17 9.10
C ASN A 288 -19.40 -16.95 10.36
N ALA A 289 -20.02 -17.06 11.54
CA ALA A 289 -19.33 -16.87 12.82
C ALA A 289 -18.14 -17.83 13.02
N THR A 290 -18.12 -18.98 12.34
CA THR A 290 -17.02 -19.94 12.46
C THR A 290 -15.69 -19.41 11.90
N GLU A 291 -15.71 -18.43 10.98
CA GLU A 291 -14.51 -17.72 10.49
C GLU A 291 -13.79 -16.93 11.60
N TYR A 292 -14.48 -16.64 12.71
CA TYR A 292 -13.99 -15.79 13.79
C TYR A 292 -13.77 -16.54 15.11
N LEU A 293 -13.81 -17.89 15.11
CA LEU A 293 -13.60 -18.72 16.30
C LEU A 293 -12.33 -18.38 17.08
N LEU A 294 -11.27 -17.99 16.38
CA LEU A 294 -10.02 -17.59 17.00
C LEU A 294 -10.22 -16.43 17.99
N TRP A 295 -10.99 -15.41 17.62
CA TRP A 295 -11.22 -14.23 18.47
C TRP A 295 -12.07 -14.57 19.69
N SER A 296 -13.16 -15.33 19.53
CA SER A 296 -13.99 -15.72 20.68
C SER A 296 -13.25 -16.64 21.64
N ARG A 297 -12.45 -17.60 21.13
CA ARG A 297 -11.60 -18.46 21.97
C ARG A 297 -10.51 -17.66 22.68
N TYR A 298 -9.85 -16.75 21.98
CA TYR A 298 -8.81 -15.88 22.55
C TYR A 298 -9.35 -15.06 23.72
N VAL A 299 -10.50 -14.40 23.51
CA VAL A 299 -11.12 -13.61 24.57
C VAL A 299 -11.66 -14.47 25.71
N ALA A 300 -12.23 -15.65 25.42
CA ALA A 300 -12.68 -16.59 26.45
C ALA A 300 -11.51 -17.13 27.31
N ALA A 301 -10.31 -17.23 26.73
CA ALA A 301 -9.08 -17.58 27.45
C ALA A 301 -8.46 -16.42 28.24
N GLY A 302 -9.07 -15.23 28.23
CA GLY A 302 -8.60 -14.04 28.93
C GLY A 302 -7.75 -13.09 28.08
N GLY A 303 -7.63 -13.33 26.78
CA GLY A 303 -7.00 -12.42 25.83
C GLY A 303 -7.81 -11.14 25.63
N GLU A 304 -7.12 -10.06 25.28
CA GLU A 304 -7.75 -8.76 24.98
C GLU A 304 -7.64 -8.47 23.48
N ILE A 305 -8.75 -8.09 22.86
CA ILE A 305 -8.74 -7.61 21.48
C ILE A 305 -8.74 -6.09 21.44
N LEU A 306 -8.36 -5.54 20.29
CA LEU A 306 -8.29 -4.10 20.10
C LEU A 306 -9.65 -3.42 20.36
N THR A 307 -9.58 -2.21 20.89
CA THR A 307 -10.71 -1.28 20.97
C THR A 307 -10.48 -0.12 19.99
N PRO A 308 -11.51 0.40 19.31
CA PRO A 308 -11.33 1.49 18.36
C PRO A 308 -10.77 2.75 19.04
N GLU A 309 -9.73 3.36 18.46
CA GLU A 309 -9.13 4.62 18.94
C GLU A 309 -9.45 5.75 17.95
N LEU A 310 -9.94 6.89 18.45
CA LEU A 310 -10.28 8.06 17.63
C LEU A 310 -9.02 8.88 17.30
N VAL A 311 -8.19 8.33 16.41
CA VAL A 311 -6.88 8.89 16.07
C VAL A 311 -6.92 9.86 14.89
N VAL A 312 -7.97 9.82 14.07
CA VAL A 312 -8.16 10.65 12.86
C VAL A 312 -9.07 11.85 13.20
N PRO A 313 -8.89 13.03 12.55
CA PRO A 313 -9.79 14.17 12.73
C PRO A 313 -11.28 13.82 12.64
N ASN A 314 -12.11 14.66 13.28
CA ASN A 314 -13.57 14.51 13.31
C ASN A 314 -14.06 13.19 13.92
N SER A 315 -13.41 12.75 14.99
CA SER A 315 -13.79 11.56 15.77
C SER A 315 -13.89 10.31 14.90
N LYS A 316 -12.82 10.06 14.15
CA LYS A 316 -12.66 8.90 13.30
C LYS A 316 -11.49 8.05 13.74
N THR A 317 -11.58 6.78 13.43
CA THR A 317 -10.54 5.79 13.71
C THR A 317 -9.63 5.61 12.50
N ASP A 318 -8.51 4.95 12.74
CA ASP A 318 -7.76 4.27 11.71
C ASP A 318 -7.39 2.92 12.30
N THR A 319 -8.19 1.90 12.01
CA THR A 319 -7.92 0.55 12.52
C THR A 319 -6.83 -0.11 11.68
N ILE A 320 -5.73 -0.45 12.33
CA ILE A 320 -4.57 -1.12 11.71
C ILE A 320 -4.63 -2.64 11.92
N GLY A 321 -3.93 -3.37 11.05
CA GLY A 321 -3.87 -4.83 11.06
C GLY A 321 -3.13 -5.46 12.25
N SER A 322 -2.07 -4.82 12.77
CA SER A 322 -1.26 -5.34 13.87
C SER A 322 -1.47 -4.53 15.15
N THR A 323 -1.53 -5.20 16.30
CA THR A 323 -1.68 -4.53 17.60
C THR A 323 -0.72 -5.10 18.64
N THR A 324 -0.38 -4.32 19.67
CA THR A 324 0.40 -4.84 20.80
C THR A 324 -0.36 -5.89 21.62
N LEU A 325 -1.67 -6.02 21.42
CA LEU A 325 -2.56 -6.96 22.10
C LEU A 325 -2.71 -8.30 21.35
N GLY A 326 -1.95 -8.50 20.27
CA GLY A 326 -2.10 -9.66 19.39
C GLY A 326 -3.13 -9.39 18.29
N LEU A 327 -4.17 -10.25 18.21
CA LEU A 327 -5.15 -10.33 17.12
C LEU A 327 -5.75 -8.98 16.71
N GLY A 328 -5.21 -8.40 15.64
CA GLY A 328 -5.76 -7.24 14.96
C GLY A 328 -6.65 -7.62 13.76
N PHE A 329 -6.58 -6.79 12.73
CA PHE A 329 -7.28 -7.00 11.45
C PHE A 329 -6.44 -7.74 10.39
N ASP A 330 -5.16 -8.00 10.66
CA ASP A 330 -4.29 -8.75 9.73
C ASP A 330 -4.79 -10.20 9.55
N LEU A 331 -4.98 -10.60 8.29
CA LEU A 331 -5.38 -11.95 7.90
C LEU A 331 -4.30 -12.60 7.02
N PRO A 332 -3.29 -13.26 7.62
CA PRO A 332 -2.19 -13.86 6.87
C PRO A 332 -2.65 -15.02 5.97
N GLY A 333 -1.84 -15.33 4.95
CA GLY A 333 -2.07 -16.45 4.03
C GLY A 333 -3.15 -16.26 2.97
N ARG A 334 -4.16 -15.40 3.21
CA ARG A 334 -5.31 -15.23 2.28
C ARG A 334 -5.00 -14.40 1.04
N THR A 335 -4.01 -13.51 1.09
CA THR A 335 -3.70 -12.58 -0.01
C THR A 335 -2.39 -12.86 -0.72
N LEU A 336 -1.75 -14.01 -0.49
CA LEU A 336 -0.43 -14.34 -1.04
C LEU A 336 -0.38 -14.32 -2.58
N ALA A 337 -1.49 -14.64 -3.25
CA ALA A 337 -1.58 -14.61 -4.71
C ALA A 337 -1.79 -13.20 -5.28
N TYR A 338 -2.05 -12.18 -4.45
CA TYR A 338 -2.41 -10.85 -4.93
C TYR A 338 -1.30 -10.13 -5.71
N PRO A 339 -0.02 -10.09 -5.26
CA PRO A 339 1.01 -9.35 -5.97
C PRO A 339 1.25 -9.85 -7.39
N GLU A 340 1.12 -11.16 -7.61
CA GLU A 340 1.31 -11.77 -8.94
C GLU A 340 0.00 -12.09 -9.67
N GLY A 341 -1.13 -11.91 -9.01
CA GLY A 341 -2.45 -12.25 -9.52
C GLY A 341 -2.84 -11.41 -10.72
N ASN A 342 -3.60 -12.03 -11.63
CA ASN A 342 -4.25 -11.31 -12.70
C ASN A 342 -5.40 -10.42 -12.15
N TRP A 343 -6.05 -9.59 -12.99
CA TRP A 343 -7.04 -8.61 -12.52
C TRP A 343 -8.23 -9.31 -11.86
N ALA A 344 -8.71 -10.42 -12.43
CA ALA A 344 -9.78 -11.21 -11.85
C ALA A 344 -9.41 -11.78 -10.47
N THR A 345 -8.18 -12.31 -10.32
CA THR A 345 -7.66 -12.83 -9.05
C THR A 345 -7.58 -11.73 -8.00
N ARG A 346 -7.01 -10.57 -8.36
CA ARG A 346 -6.91 -9.42 -7.45
C ARG A 346 -8.26 -8.91 -7.00
N GLN A 347 -9.21 -8.75 -7.91
CA GLN A 347 -10.58 -8.34 -7.58
C GLN A 347 -11.28 -9.35 -6.68
N SER A 348 -11.11 -10.65 -6.93
CA SER A 348 -11.66 -11.70 -6.07
C SER A 348 -11.06 -11.65 -4.66
N LEU A 349 -9.76 -11.40 -4.52
CA LEU A 349 -9.09 -11.29 -3.21
C LEU A 349 -9.49 -10.01 -2.47
N ILE A 350 -9.60 -8.87 -3.16
CA ILE A 350 -10.13 -7.62 -2.59
C ILE A 350 -11.54 -7.85 -2.03
N HIS A 351 -12.43 -8.43 -2.85
CA HIS A 351 -13.80 -8.71 -2.43
C HIS A 351 -13.84 -9.69 -1.25
N SER A 352 -13.10 -10.80 -1.33
CA SER A 352 -13.09 -11.82 -0.27
C SER A 352 -12.59 -11.26 1.07
N LEU A 353 -11.52 -10.47 1.05
CA LEU A 353 -10.99 -9.87 2.28
C LEU A 353 -11.92 -8.77 2.82
N ALA A 354 -12.55 -7.99 1.94
CA ALA A 354 -13.52 -6.97 2.34
C ALA A 354 -14.73 -7.61 3.05
N GLU A 355 -15.33 -8.66 2.48
CA GLU A 355 -16.46 -9.37 3.10
C GLU A 355 -16.06 -10.00 4.44
N TRP A 356 -14.87 -10.59 4.52
CA TRP A 356 -14.35 -11.13 5.78
C TRP A 356 -14.19 -10.04 6.85
N GLN A 357 -13.63 -8.88 6.49
CA GLN A 357 -13.38 -7.80 7.44
C GLN A 357 -14.67 -7.08 7.87
N LYS A 358 -15.63 -6.89 6.95
CA LYS A 358 -17.00 -6.44 7.29
C LYS A 358 -17.67 -7.40 8.28
N GLY A 359 -17.51 -8.71 8.06
CA GLY A 359 -18.04 -9.73 8.96
C GLY A 359 -17.35 -9.73 10.32
N GLN A 360 -16.06 -9.41 10.39
CA GLN A 360 -15.33 -9.27 11.65
C GLN A 360 -15.85 -8.08 12.48
N LEU A 361 -16.08 -6.93 11.83
CA LEU A 361 -16.69 -5.76 12.48
C LEU A 361 -18.10 -6.09 13.00
N TYR A 362 -18.91 -6.78 12.20
CA TYR A 362 -20.21 -7.26 12.64
C TYR A 362 -20.09 -8.24 13.82
N PHE A 363 -19.14 -9.18 13.77
CA PHE A 363 -18.87 -10.17 14.81
C PHE A 363 -18.54 -9.51 16.16
N PHE A 364 -17.63 -8.52 16.16
CA PHE A 364 -17.27 -7.78 17.38
C PHE A 364 -18.45 -6.99 17.96
N ALA A 365 -19.28 -6.37 17.12
CA ALA A 365 -20.38 -5.53 17.57
C ALA A 365 -21.65 -6.30 17.95
N ASN A 366 -21.93 -7.45 17.32
CA ASN A 366 -23.26 -8.07 17.36
C ASN A 366 -23.28 -9.54 17.77
N ASP A 367 -22.21 -10.32 17.55
CA ASP A 367 -22.29 -11.77 17.70
C ASP A 367 -22.29 -12.19 19.18
N PRO A 368 -23.25 -13.05 19.63
CA PRO A 368 -23.39 -13.44 21.03
C PRO A 368 -22.18 -14.23 21.58
N SER A 369 -21.35 -14.82 20.71
CA SER A 369 -20.14 -15.55 21.14
C SER A 369 -19.03 -14.65 21.68
N MET A 370 -19.09 -13.33 21.44
CA MET A 370 -18.21 -12.36 22.08
C MET A 370 -18.69 -12.00 23.50
N PRO A 371 -17.86 -11.43 24.39
CA PRO A 371 -18.38 -10.91 25.66
C PRO A 371 -19.24 -9.65 25.49
N ASN A 372 -20.17 -9.43 26.43
CA ASN A 372 -20.98 -8.20 26.48
C ASN A 372 -20.11 -6.94 26.44
N LYS A 373 -19.05 -6.88 27.25
CA LYS A 373 -18.11 -5.74 27.30
C LYS A 373 -17.54 -5.39 25.93
N THR A 374 -17.22 -6.38 25.10
CA THR A 374 -16.71 -6.17 23.74
C THR A 374 -17.80 -5.61 22.84
N ARG A 375 -18.98 -6.24 22.82
CA ARG A 375 -20.11 -5.78 22.01
C ARG A 375 -20.55 -4.38 22.38
N GLU A 376 -20.66 -4.06 23.67
CA GLU A 376 -21.06 -2.74 24.16
C GLU A 376 -20.15 -1.61 23.68
N VAL A 377 -18.85 -1.89 23.48
CA VAL A 377 -17.92 -0.94 22.86
C VAL A 377 -18.14 -0.89 21.36
N TRP A 378 -18.03 -2.03 20.67
CA TRP A 378 -18.02 -2.09 19.21
C TRP A 378 -19.36 -1.72 18.58
N SER A 379 -20.49 -1.91 19.27
CA SER A 379 -21.82 -1.50 18.81
C SER A 379 -22.03 0.02 18.82
N THR A 380 -21.15 0.77 19.49
CA THR A 380 -21.18 2.26 19.45
C THR A 380 -20.48 2.83 18.21
N TYR A 381 -19.78 1.98 17.46
CA TYR A 381 -19.08 2.36 16.23
C TYR A 381 -19.80 1.85 14.99
N GLY A 382 -19.58 2.54 13.88
CA GLY A 382 -20.00 2.15 12.54
C GLY A 382 -19.06 2.72 11.48
N TYR A 383 -19.40 2.53 10.21
CA TYR A 383 -18.72 3.21 9.11
C TYR A 383 -19.00 4.71 9.15
N ALA A 384 -18.04 5.52 8.72
CA ALA A 384 -18.23 6.96 8.58
C ALA A 384 -19.00 7.27 7.28
N LYS A 385 -20.15 7.94 7.41
CA LYS A 385 -21.08 8.24 6.31
C LYS A 385 -20.48 9.15 5.23
N ASP A 386 -19.49 9.94 5.58
CA ASP A 386 -18.79 10.87 4.70
C ASP A 386 -17.52 10.27 4.05
N GLU A 387 -17.11 9.06 4.44
CA GLU A 387 -16.00 8.33 3.82
C GLU A 387 -16.53 7.33 2.80
N PHE A 388 -15.76 7.12 1.72
CA PHE A 388 -15.98 6.05 0.74
C PHE A 388 -17.44 5.92 0.25
N ILE A 389 -18.10 7.06 -0.01
CA ILE A 389 -19.53 7.16 -0.29
C ILE A 389 -19.99 6.38 -1.54
N ASP A 390 -19.06 6.11 -2.44
CA ASP A 390 -19.20 5.36 -3.68
C ASP A 390 -18.90 3.86 -3.51
N ASN A 391 -18.54 3.41 -2.32
CA ASN A 391 -18.19 2.03 -2.00
C ASN A 391 -18.77 1.59 -0.64
N ASP A 392 -20.04 1.95 -0.38
CA ASP A 392 -20.80 1.58 0.82
C ASP A 392 -20.09 1.94 2.14
N HIS A 393 -19.38 3.07 2.15
CA HIS A 393 -18.62 3.57 3.30
C HIS A 393 -17.45 2.68 3.75
N PHE A 394 -17.00 1.79 2.87
CA PHE A 394 -15.88 0.89 3.09
C PHE A 394 -14.69 1.25 2.19
N PRO A 395 -13.43 1.21 2.67
CA PRO A 395 -12.27 1.54 1.83
C PRO A 395 -12.18 0.66 0.59
N ARG A 396 -11.69 1.21 -0.54
CA ARG A 396 -11.80 0.56 -1.86
C ARG A 396 -10.66 -0.42 -2.11
N LYS A 397 -9.53 -0.22 -1.43
CA LYS A 397 -8.32 -1.03 -1.52
C LYS A 397 -7.81 -1.36 -0.12
N PHE A 398 -7.19 -2.52 0.03
CA PHE A 398 -6.42 -2.85 1.22
C PHE A 398 -4.99 -2.30 1.09
N TYR A 399 -4.30 -2.19 2.23
CA TYR A 399 -2.93 -1.75 2.27
C TYR A 399 -1.97 -2.89 1.90
N VAL A 400 -1.42 -2.81 0.69
CA VAL A 400 -0.36 -3.68 0.17
C VAL A 400 0.95 -3.31 0.85
N ARG A 401 1.42 -4.15 1.78
CA ARG A 401 2.62 -3.88 2.60
C ARG A 401 3.91 -4.49 2.07
N ASP A 402 3.79 -5.42 1.15
CA ASP A 402 4.90 -6.04 0.45
C ASP A 402 4.36 -6.63 -0.84
N GLY A 403 5.18 -6.75 -1.87
CA GLY A 403 4.74 -7.21 -3.18
C GLY A 403 5.92 -7.73 -3.98
N ARG A 404 5.95 -7.42 -5.27
CA ARG A 404 7.18 -7.61 -6.05
C ARG A 404 8.24 -6.65 -5.56
N ARG A 405 9.49 -7.10 -5.56
CA ARG A 405 10.67 -6.26 -5.33
C ARG A 405 11.63 -6.46 -6.49
N MET A 406 12.26 -5.39 -6.94
CA MET A 406 13.16 -5.41 -8.10
C MET A 406 14.43 -6.19 -7.77
N VAL A 407 14.90 -7.05 -8.68
CA VAL A 407 16.17 -7.77 -8.51
C VAL A 407 17.30 -6.99 -9.17
N LYS A 408 18.41 -6.85 -8.44
CA LYS A 408 19.66 -6.29 -8.95
C LYS A 408 20.84 -7.14 -8.51
N ASN A 409 21.80 -7.31 -9.42
CA ASN A 409 22.99 -8.15 -9.18
C ASN A 409 23.97 -7.54 -8.18
N ASN A 410 23.99 -6.22 -8.02
CA ASN A 410 25.05 -5.50 -7.31
C ASN A 410 24.54 -4.43 -6.34
N PHE A 411 23.24 -4.41 -6.05
CA PHE A 411 22.64 -3.42 -5.16
C PHE A 411 21.34 -3.94 -4.58
N VAL A 412 21.17 -3.79 -3.26
CA VAL A 412 19.93 -4.07 -2.55
C VAL A 412 19.87 -3.20 -1.30
N ILE A 413 18.73 -2.56 -1.03
CA ILE A 413 18.44 -2.01 0.28
C ILE A 413 18.03 -3.16 1.19
N SER A 414 18.65 -3.28 2.37
CA SER A 414 18.35 -4.34 3.34
C SER A 414 18.26 -3.77 4.75
N ALA A 415 17.88 -4.60 5.73
CA ALA A 415 17.93 -4.22 7.15
C ALA A 415 19.35 -3.78 7.58
N ARG A 416 20.39 -4.28 6.89
CA ARG A 416 21.78 -3.85 7.10
C ARG A 416 22.03 -2.40 6.70
N THR A 417 21.33 -1.90 5.67
CA THR A 417 21.40 -0.49 5.26
C THR A 417 20.94 0.44 6.38
N ALA A 418 19.98 0.00 7.19
CA ALA A 418 19.45 0.75 8.32
C ALA A 418 20.19 0.48 9.65
N ALA A 419 21.19 -0.40 9.69
CA ALA A 419 21.83 -0.81 10.95
C ALA A 419 22.58 0.36 11.63
N HIS A 420 22.59 0.36 12.96
CA HIS A 420 23.37 1.28 13.78
C HIS A 420 24.22 0.51 14.81
N PRO A 421 25.55 0.71 14.86
CA PRO A 421 26.36 1.53 13.94
C PRO A 421 26.29 1.01 12.49
N PRO A 422 26.55 1.87 11.48
CA PRO A 422 26.44 1.50 10.08
C PRO A 422 27.35 0.33 9.71
N VAL A 423 26.78 -0.69 9.06
CA VAL A 423 27.53 -1.85 8.50
C VAL A 423 27.72 -1.75 7.00
N GLU A 424 26.85 -1.04 6.30
CA GLU A 424 26.96 -0.74 4.87
C GLU A 424 27.39 0.72 4.67
N PRO A 425 28.10 1.04 3.58
CA PRO A 425 28.44 2.42 3.26
C PRO A 425 27.19 3.24 2.94
N ALA A 426 27.22 4.53 3.30
CA ALA A 426 26.16 5.46 2.94
C ALA A 426 25.98 5.56 1.41
N ALA A 427 24.74 5.80 0.97
CA ALA A 427 24.43 6.03 -0.44
C ALA A 427 25.24 7.22 -0.99
N LYS A 428 25.87 7.02 -2.16
CA LYS A 428 26.66 8.07 -2.84
C LYS A 428 25.79 9.02 -3.68
N ASP A 429 24.56 8.61 -3.92
CA ASP A 429 23.57 9.24 -4.79
C ASP A 429 22.18 9.23 -4.13
N PRO A 430 22.04 9.75 -2.88
CA PRO A 430 20.78 9.67 -2.16
C PRO A 430 19.71 10.56 -2.81
N ILE A 431 18.50 10.01 -2.94
CA ILE A 431 17.36 10.69 -3.55
C ILE A 431 16.22 10.98 -2.57
N ALA A 432 16.23 10.33 -1.42
CA ALA A 432 15.31 10.52 -0.31
C ALA A 432 15.97 9.96 0.97
N VAL A 433 15.39 10.25 2.13
CA VAL A 433 15.75 9.61 3.41
C VAL A 433 14.63 8.69 3.85
N ALA A 434 14.97 7.43 4.14
CA ALA A 434 14.09 6.52 4.85
C ALA A 434 14.30 6.70 6.36
N PHE A 435 13.24 6.99 7.09
CA PHE A 435 13.27 7.16 8.55
C PHE A 435 12.15 6.37 9.22
N TRP A 436 12.29 5.04 9.15
CA TRP A 436 11.41 4.07 9.81
C TRP A 436 12.21 2.81 10.14
N PRO A 437 11.94 2.13 11.28
CA PRO A 437 12.56 0.84 11.56
C PRO A 437 12.11 -0.23 10.55
N THR A 438 12.78 -1.38 10.56
CA THR A 438 12.21 -2.57 9.92
C THR A 438 10.87 -2.90 10.57
N ASP A 439 9.81 -2.79 9.77
CA ASP A 439 8.42 -3.02 10.14
C ASP A 439 7.78 -4.02 9.17
N VAL A 440 7.63 -5.25 9.64
CA VAL A 440 7.05 -6.37 8.90
C VAL A 440 5.90 -6.94 9.72
N HIS A 441 4.72 -7.04 9.10
CA HIS A 441 3.54 -7.61 9.73
C HIS A 441 3.55 -9.15 9.68
N ILE A 442 2.60 -9.77 10.38
CA ILE A 442 2.42 -11.22 10.43
C ILE A 442 2.43 -11.84 9.04
N ALA A 443 3.25 -12.88 8.86
CA ALA A 443 3.37 -13.61 7.61
C ALA A 443 2.45 -14.82 7.59
N ARG A 444 2.31 -15.50 8.73
CA ARG A 444 1.51 -16.72 8.89
C ARG A 444 0.91 -16.85 10.28
N ARG A 445 -0.19 -17.60 10.35
CA ARG A 445 -0.76 -18.10 11.60
C ARG A 445 -0.81 -19.61 11.54
N ILE A 446 -0.06 -20.29 12.41
CA ILE A 446 0.15 -21.75 12.37
C ILE A 446 -0.02 -22.39 13.75
N VAL A 447 0.13 -23.71 13.82
CA VAL A 447 0.22 -24.44 15.09
C VAL A 447 1.68 -24.54 15.54
N LYS A 448 1.95 -24.15 16.79
CA LYS A 448 3.25 -24.36 17.45
C LYS A 448 2.99 -24.79 18.90
N ASP A 449 3.65 -25.86 19.33
CA ASP A 449 3.54 -26.40 20.69
C ASP A 449 2.08 -26.64 21.13
N GLY A 450 1.23 -27.10 20.20
CA GLY A 450 -0.19 -27.41 20.43
C GLY A 450 -1.12 -26.19 20.50
N SER A 451 -0.62 -24.97 20.25
CA SER A 451 -1.40 -23.72 20.29
C SER A 451 -1.27 -22.93 18.99
N VAL A 452 -2.20 -22.00 18.77
CA VAL A 452 -2.09 -20.98 17.72
C VAL A 452 -0.85 -20.11 17.95
N TYR A 453 -0.10 -19.85 16.89
CA TYR A 453 1.10 -19.03 16.91
C TYR A 453 1.20 -18.15 15.67
N ASP A 454 1.39 -16.84 15.91
CA ASP A 454 1.57 -15.85 14.86
C ASP A 454 3.07 -15.69 14.53
N GLU A 455 3.43 -15.89 13.26
CA GLU A 455 4.82 -15.93 12.79
C GLU A 455 5.13 -14.79 11.83
N GLY A 456 6.33 -14.24 11.93
CA GLY A 456 6.92 -13.35 10.91
C GLY A 456 6.95 -11.87 11.27
N SER A 457 6.13 -11.41 12.22
CA SER A 457 6.11 -10.00 12.61
C SER A 457 7.44 -9.52 13.18
N ILE A 458 7.88 -8.33 12.78
CA ILE A 458 9.04 -7.60 13.29
C ILE A 458 8.63 -6.13 13.39
N PHE A 459 8.67 -5.56 14.60
CA PHE A 459 8.57 -4.11 14.77
C PHE A 459 9.47 -3.68 15.92
N LYS A 460 10.46 -2.84 15.63
CA LYS A 460 11.48 -2.38 16.60
C LYS A 460 12.26 -3.51 17.29
N GLN A 461 12.27 -4.71 16.70
CA GLN A 461 12.98 -5.87 17.22
C GLN A 461 14.27 -6.10 16.45
N GLY A 462 15.36 -6.40 17.16
CA GLY A 462 16.66 -6.66 16.57
C GLY A 462 17.69 -5.58 16.91
N PRO A 463 18.80 -5.50 16.14
CA PRO A 463 19.87 -4.56 16.44
C PRO A 463 19.38 -3.10 16.31
N PRO A 464 20.10 -2.15 16.94
CA PRO A 464 19.82 -0.74 16.75
C PRO A 464 19.84 -0.34 15.28
N TRP A 465 19.03 0.66 14.96
CA TRP A 465 18.85 1.14 13.59
C TRP A 465 19.01 2.67 13.53
N GLN A 466 19.11 3.20 12.32
CA GLN A 466 19.22 4.63 12.02
C GLN A 466 18.57 4.96 10.66
N PRO A 467 18.15 6.22 10.43
CA PRO A 467 17.74 6.67 9.12
C PRO A 467 18.88 6.57 8.10
N PHE A 468 18.54 6.35 6.84
CA PHE A 468 19.51 6.17 5.77
C PHE A 468 19.03 6.82 4.46
N GLY A 469 20.00 7.19 3.61
CA GLY A 469 19.70 7.69 2.27
C GLY A 469 19.30 6.56 1.32
N ILE A 470 18.16 6.70 0.63
CA ILE A 470 17.75 5.82 -0.46
C ILE A 470 18.59 6.18 -1.69
N SER A 471 19.42 5.26 -2.17
CA SER A 471 20.22 5.45 -3.39
C SER A 471 19.33 5.49 -4.64
N TYR A 472 19.68 6.34 -5.62
CA TYR A 472 19.04 6.35 -6.94
C TYR A 472 19.08 4.97 -7.65
N GLN A 473 20.09 4.14 -7.35
CA GLN A 473 20.18 2.79 -7.86
C GLN A 473 19.00 1.91 -7.42
N ALA A 474 18.33 2.21 -6.31
CA ALA A 474 17.20 1.43 -5.82
C ALA A 474 16.00 1.45 -6.78
N ILE A 475 15.84 2.50 -7.59
CA ILE A 475 14.62 2.75 -8.38
C ILE A 475 14.78 2.51 -9.88
N THR A 476 15.97 2.11 -10.32
CA THR A 476 16.27 1.82 -11.72
C THR A 476 16.48 0.32 -11.91
N PRO A 477 15.93 -0.31 -12.96
CA PRO A 477 16.18 -1.72 -13.27
C PRO A 477 17.59 -1.92 -13.82
N MET A 478 17.98 -3.18 -14.01
CA MET A 478 19.22 -3.47 -14.74
C MET A 478 19.11 -2.96 -16.18
N ARG A 479 20.19 -2.35 -16.70
CA ARG A 479 20.19 -1.68 -18.02
C ARG A 479 19.72 -2.59 -19.15
N GLN A 480 20.13 -3.86 -19.12
CA GLN A 480 19.75 -4.84 -20.14
C GLN A 480 18.25 -5.19 -20.14
N GLU A 481 17.56 -4.95 -19.03
CA GLU A 481 16.13 -5.24 -18.88
C GLU A 481 15.28 -4.05 -19.33
N ALA A 482 15.57 -2.85 -18.86
CA ALA A 482 14.86 -1.65 -19.31
C ALA A 482 15.71 -0.38 -19.19
N THR A 483 15.86 0.37 -20.28
CA THR A 483 16.71 1.59 -20.30
C THR A 483 15.95 2.88 -19.96
N ASN A 484 14.62 2.82 -19.91
CA ASN A 484 13.76 3.99 -19.75
C ASN A 484 12.57 3.74 -18.80
N LEU A 485 12.74 2.86 -17.82
CA LEU A 485 11.76 2.54 -16.79
C LEU A 485 12.34 2.79 -15.39
N MET A 486 11.57 3.38 -14.49
CA MET A 486 11.89 3.52 -13.06
C MET A 486 10.68 3.14 -12.20
N SER A 487 10.89 2.90 -10.90
CA SER A 487 9.78 2.70 -9.96
C SER A 487 10.05 3.32 -8.59
N PRO A 488 9.17 4.22 -8.10
CA PRO A 488 9.28 4.76 -6.75
C PRO A 488 8.71 3.85 -5.65
N THR A 489 7.94 2.83 -6.00
CA THR A 489 7.21 1.96 -5.06
C THR A 489 7.77 0.54 -5.00
N VAL A 490 8.31 0.04 -6.11
CA VAL A 490 8.91 -1.28 -6.24
C VAL A 490 10.41 -1.13 -6.50
N MET A 491 11.16 -1.07 -5.40
CA MET A 491 12.61 -0.82 -5.41
C MET A 491 13.43 -2.12 -5.40
N ALA A 492 14.74 -1.99 -5.62
CA ALA A 492 15.72 -3.04 -5.36
C ALA A 492 16.00 -3.11 -3.85
N VAL A 493 15.22 -3.96 -3.17
CA VAL A 493 15.13 -4.02 -1.70
C VAL A 493 14.78 -5.44 -1.25
N SER A 494 15.28 -5.87 -0.10
CA SER A 494 14.89 -7.14 0.53
C SER A 494 13.51 -7.04 1.19
N HIS A 495 12.90 -8.17 1.55
CA HIS A 495 11.66 -8.21 2.34
C HIS A 495 11.75 -7.35 3.61
N LEU A 496 12.85 -7.49 4.37
CA LEU A 496 13.04 -6.69 5.59
C LEU A 496 13.38 -5.23 5.32
N GLY A 497 14.18 -4.95 4.29
CA GLY A 497 14.48 -3.59 3.88
C GLY A 497 13.21 -2.84 3.43
N TYR A 498 12.24 -3.55 2.84
CA TYR A 498 11.00 -2.94 2.35
C TYR A 498 10.19 -2.34 3.49
N GLY A 499 10.17 -3.03 4.64
CA GLY A 499 9.53 -2.54 5.86
C GLY A 499 10.00 -1.15 6.29
N ALA A 500 11.24 -0.75 5.98
CA ALA A 500 11.79 0.56 6.33
C ALA A 500 11.52 1.66 5.29
N VAL A 501 11.22 1.31 4.03
CA VAL A 501 11.07 2.29 2.92
C VAL A 501 9.63 2.48 2.44
N ARG A 502 8.70 1.60 2.82
CA ARG A 502 7.32 1.54 2.28
C ARG A 502 6.34 2.60 2.84
N ILE A 503 6.84 3.67 3.44
CA ILE A 503 5.98 4.72 4.01
C ILE A 503 5.56 5.69 2.89
N GLU A 504 4.30 6.13 2.88
CA GLU A 504 3.72 6.93 1.79
C GLU A 504 4.50 8.24 1.52
N ASN A 505 4.97 8.95 2.55
CA ASN A 505 5.79 10.16 2.35
C ASN A 505 7.14 9.84 1.68
N THR A 506 7.70 8.66 1.95
CA THR A 506 8.92 8.17 1.31
C THR A 506 8.64 7.90 -0.18
N PHE A 507 7.53 7.27 -0.52
CA PHE A 507 7.12 7.09 -1.91
C PHE A 507 6.89 8.43 -2.63
N MET A 508 6.28 9.44 -1.99
CA MET A 508 6.16 10.78 -2.58
C MET A 508 7.53 11.40 -2.88
N ASN A 509 8.47 11.34 -1.93
CA ASN A 509 9.83 11.85 -2.09
C ASN A 509 10.57 11.14 -3.24
N VAL A 510 10.47 9.81 -3.30
CA VAL A 510 11.11 9.01 -4.35
C VAL A 510 10.43 9.24 -5.71
N GLY A 511 9.11 9.42 -5.75
CA GLY A 511 8.36 9.81 -6.95
C GLY A 511 8.81 11.15 -7.51
N GLN A 512 8.98 12.16 -6.63
CA GLN A 512 9.55 13.44 -7.00
C GLN A 512 10.97 13.29 -7.58
N ALA A 513 11.79 12.42 -6.99
CA ALA A 513 13.13 12.18 -7.49
C ALA A 513 13.15 11.47 -8.86
N ALA A 514 12.26 10.49 -9.08
CA ALA A 514 12.09 9.83 -10.36
C ALA A 514 11.67 10.83 -11.46
N ALA A 515 10.85 11.84 -11.13
CA ALA A 515 10.49 12.93 -12.04
C ALA A 515 11.69 13.81 -12.43
N PHE A 516 12.51 14.24 -11.46
CA PHE A 516 13.74 14.97 -11.77
C PHE A 516 14.72 14.16 -12.61
N ALA A 517 14.91 12.87 -12.26
CA ALA A 517 15.77 11.97 -13.01
C ALA A 517 15.26 11.76 -14.44
N SER A 518 13.94 11.62 -14.62
CA SER A 518 13.30 11.54 -15.94
C SER A 518 13.61 12.78 -16.77
N SER A 519 13.47 13.96 -16.17
CA SER A 519 13.77 15.22 -16.86
C SER A 519 15.24 15.32 -17.28
N VAL A 520 16.19 14.91 -16.42
CA VAL A 520 17.62 14.87 -16.77
C VAL A 520 17.89 13.86 -17.90
N ALA A 521 17.32 12.65 -17.82
CA ALA A 521 17.49 11.62 -18.84
C ALA A 521 16.93 12.09 -20.21
N LEU A 522 15.78 12.77 -20.22
CA LEU A 522 15.19 13.35 -21.43
C LEU A 522 16.06 14.45 -22.03
N ASP A 523 16.57 15.38 -21.21
CA ASP A 523 17.42 16.48 -21.68
C ASP A 523 18.74 15.99 -22.27
N MET A 524 19.31 14.94 -21.68
CA MET A 524 20.60 14.39 -22.08
C MET A 524 20.49 13.27 -23.13
N GLY A 525 19.29 12.75 -23.39
CA GLY A 525 19.07 11.64 -24.32
C GLY A 525 19.74 10.32 -23.88
N ILE A 526 19.76 10.06 -22.57
CA ILE A 526 20.46 8.92 -21.96
C ILE A 526 19.48 7.93 -21.32
N ALA A 527 19.97 6.71 -21.03
CA ALA A 527 19.20 5.77 -20.23
C ALA A 527 19.07 6.27 -18.79
N VAL A 528 18.00 5.85 -18.09
CA VAL A 528 17.75 6.29 -16.71
C VAL A 528 18.89 5.88 -15.77
N GLN A 529 19.54 4.74 -16.02
CA GLN A 529 20.71 4.28 -15.25
C GLN A 529 21.92 5.22 -15.37
N ASP A 530 22.01 6.02 -16.43
CA ASP A 530 23.15 6.90 -16.71
C ASP A 530 22.96 8.32 -16.18
N VAL A 531 21.84 8.62 -15.52
CA VAL A 531 21.55 9.95 -14.96
C VAL A 531 22.67 10.34 -13.97
N PRO A 532 23.48 11.36 -14.27
CA PRO A 532 24.59 11.72 -13.40
C PRO A 532 24.06 12.41 -12.14
N TYR A 533 24.46 11.92 -10.97
CA TYR A 533 24.02 12.50 -9.71
C TYR A 533 24.44 13.98 -9.55
N SER A 534 25.54 14.40 -10.19
CA SER A 534 25.94 15.82 -10.27
C SER A 534 24.92 16.74 -10.97
N LYS A 535 23.99 16.19 -11.74
CA LYS A 535 22.85 16.93 -12.33
C LYS A 535 21.55 16.71 -11.55
N LEU A 536 21.35 15.53 -10.97
CA LEU A 536 20.16 15.17 -10.21
C LEU A 536 20.16 15.77 -8.80
N GLY A 537 21.19 15.52 -8.00
CA GLY A 537 21.28 15.94 -6.59
C GLY A 537 21.02 17.44 -6.39
N PRO A 538 21.66 18.35 -7.15
CA PRO A 538 21.39 19.79 -7.01
C PRO A 538 19.94 20.19 -7.33
N LYS A 539 19.23 19.46 -8.19
CA LYS A 539 17.81 19.73 -8.47
C LYS A 539 16.93 19.32 -7.28
N LEU A 540 17.21 18.17 -6.66
CA LEU A 540 16.53 17.68 -5.46
C LEU A 540 16.73 18.63 -4.27
N ILE A 541 17.98 19.03 -4.02
CA ILE A 541 18.29 19.94 -2.90
C ILE A 541 17.59 21.29 -3.10
N ARG A 542 17.64 21.85 -4.32
CA ARG A 542 16.96 23.12 -4.63
C ARG A 542 15.44 23.04 -4.54
N SER A 543 14.83 21.87 -4.74
CA SER A 543 13.38 21.71 -4.55
C SER A 543 12.98 21.62 -3.09
N GLY A 544 13.93 21.42 -2.17
CA GLY A 544 13.65 21.16 -0.76
C GLY A 544 13.47 19.68 -0.43
N ALA A 545 13.97 18.76 -1.26
CA ALA A 545 14.02 17.35 -0.91
C ALA A 545 15.08 17.09 0.18
N VAL A 546 14.73 16.27 1.16
CA VAL A 546 15.67 15.81 2.19
C VAL A 546 16.41 14.59 1.67
N VAL A 547 17.71 14.74 1.41
CA VAL A 547 18.57 13.69 0.84
C VAL A 547 19.75 13.31 1.73
N ASP A 548 20.01 14.08 2.79
CA ASP A 548 21.10 13.82 3.73
C ASP A 548 20.54 13.29 5.06
N ALA A 549 20.71 11.99 5.29
CA ALA A 549 20.22 11.33 6.50
C ALA A 549 20.89 11.84 7.79
N SER A 550 22.07 12.48 7.72
CA SER A 550 22.71 13.05 8.90
C SER A 550 21.96 14.27 9.46
N THR A 551 21.07 14.87 8.66
CA THR A 551 20.31 16.08 9.02
C THR A 551 18.99 15.80 9.72
N VAL A 552 18.52 14.54 9.73
CA VAL A 552 17.20 14.18 10.29
C VAL A 552 17.25 13.71 11.74
N GLY A 553 18.45 13.56 12.31
CA GLY A 553 18.66 13.06 13.66
C GLY A 553 18.65 11.53 13.74
N LEU A 554 18.90 11.00 14.94
CA LEU A 554 18.91 9.55 15.22
C LEU A 554 17.75 9.18 16.14
N PRO A 555 17.24 7.93 16.07
CA PRO A 555 16.35 7.41 17.08
C PRO A 555 17.07 7.30 18.43
N ASP A 556 16.32 7.52 19.51
CA ASP A 556 16.77 7.17 20.85
C ASP A 556 16.80 5.63 20.99
N ASN A 557 18.01 5.08 20.85
CA ASN A 557 18.26 3.65 20.94
C ASN A 557 18.56 3.19 22.38
N THR A 558 18.39 4.05 23.39
CA THR A 558 18.78 3.75 24.79
C THR A 558 17.86 2.75 25.52
N GLY A 559 16.84 2.22 24.85
CA GLY A 559 15.88 1.26 25.40
C GLY A 559 15.62 0.00 24.56
N LEU A 560 16.52 -0.35 23.63
CA LEU A 560 16.48 -1.63 22.89
C LEU A 560 17.05 -2.80 23.71
#